data_AF-A0A9D2IA24-F1
#
_entry.id   AF-A0A9D2IA24-F1
#
_cell.length_a   1.000
_cell.length_b   1.000
_cell.length_c   1.000
_cell.angle_alpha   90.00
_cell.angle_beta   90.00
_cell.angle_gamma   90.00
#
_symmetry.space_group_name_H-M   'P 1'
#
loop_
_entity.id
_entity.type
_entity.pdbx_description
1 polymer ?
#
loop_
_entity_poly.entity_id
_entity_poly.type
_entity_poly.pdbx_seq_one_letter_code
_entity_poly.pdbx_strand_id
1 'polypeptide(L)'
;MQYKCRVTVIDKKCFPELQSKYLADPKSGECPFYNVGDTFLFERYGDEDTFWREGNGTQCAEAWDCISRYIYTALQGGSIMRNWTNDEHMMIACCNDGTRPVIFKIERLDYKVVKFSGADGAAAEEKARALAGALGAQWRAEKGWLEVFTDRNAPVSDEAICGAVSACSGEVTAIE
;
A
#
# COMPACT_ATOMS: atom_id res chain seq x y z
N MET A 1 -15.35 -1.12 -3.25
CA MET A 1 -14.09 -0.45 -2.85
C MET A 1 -13.15 -1.51 -2.36
N GLN A 2 -11.95 -1.53 -2.92
CA GLN A 2 -10.85 -2.42 -2.55
C GLN A 2 -9.75 -1.62 -1.86
N TYR A 3 -8.86 -2.32 -1.17
CA TYR A 3 -7.80 -1.70 -0.37
C TYR A 3 -6.45 -2.35 -0.60
N LYS A 4 -5.42 -1.52 -0.81
CA LYS A 4 -4.02 -1.91 -0.72
C LYS A 4 -3.38 -1.21 0.47
N CYS A 5 -2.23 -1.69 0.89
CA CYS A 5 -1.42 -1.03 1.90
C CYS A 5 -0.01 -0.82 1.35
N ARG A 6 0.45 0.43 1.31
CA ARG A 6 1.82 0.77 1.00
C ARG A 6 2.58 1.03 2.29
N VAL A 7 3.70 0.34 2.46
CA VAL A 7 4.63 0.56 3.56
C VAL A 7 5.89 1.20 2.98
N THR A 8 6.31 2.32 3.53
CA THR A 8 7.53 3.04 3.12
C THR A 8 8.47 3.18 4.31
N VAL A 9 9.72 2.80 4.13
CA VAL A 9 10.78 3.08 5.12
C VAL A 9 11.12 4.56 5.02
N ILE A 10 10.76 5.34 6.03
CA ILE A 10 10.98 6.80 6.00
C ILE A 10 12.22 7.22 6.76
N ASP A 11 12.69 6.41 7.69
CA ASP A 11 13.85 6.74 8.53
C ASP A 11 14.41 5.48 9.21
N LYS A 12 15.66 5.54 9.65
CA LYS A 12 16.35 4.52 10.43
C LYS A 12 17.12 5.21 11.55
N LYS A 13 17.13 4.61 12.73
CA LYS A 13 17.95 5.06 13.85
C LYS A 13 18.93 3.98 14.26
N CYS A 14 19.99 4.41 14.92
CA CYS A 14 20.95 3.56 15.62
C CYS A 14 21.32 4.29 16.91
N PHE A 15 21.34 3.57 18.02
CA PHE A 15 21.66 4.06 19.35
C PHE A 15 22.94 3.36 19.83
N PRO A 16 24.15 3.85 19.44
CA PRO A 16 25.41 3.15 19.70
C PRO A 16 25.68 2.91 21.18
N GLU A 17 25.20 3.81 22.05
CA GLU A 17 25.31 3.69 23.50
C GLU A 17 24.51 2.50 24.05
N LEU A 18 23.33 2.21 23.47
CA LEU A 18 22.53 1.04 23.84
C LEU A 18 23.18 -0.23 23.29
N GLN A 19 23.69 -0.19 22.06
CA GLN A 19 24.41 -1.32 21.47
C GLN A 19 25.64 -1.69 22.30
N SER A 20 26.49 -0.71 22.61
CA SER A 20 27.71 -0.92 23.38
C SER A 20 27.48 -1.48 24.78
N LYS A 21 26.33 -1.16 25.39
CA LYS A 21 26.02 -1.55 26.77
C LYS A 21 25.30 -2.90 26.85
N TYR A 22 24.43 -3.21 25.89
CA TYR A 22 23.48 -4.32 26.01
C TYR A 22 23.61 -5.40 24.94
N LEU A 23 24.21 -5.12 23.77
CA LEU A 23 24.36 -6.12 22.71
C LEU A 23 25.65 -6.93 22.88
N ALA A 24 25.59 -8.20 22.49
CA ALA A 24 26.76 -9.07 22.43
C ALA A 24 27.81 -8.55 21.44
N ASP A 25 27.38 -8.05 20.28
CA ASP A 25 28.21 -7.22 19.40
C ASP A 25 27.91 -5.73 19.67
N PRO A 26 28.82 -5.02 20.36
CA PRO A 26 28.63 -3.62 20.73
C PRO A 26 28.60 -2.65 19.53
N LYS A 27 28.88 -3.13 18.30
CA LYS A 27 28.95 -2.33 17.07
C LYS A 27 28.07 -2.91 15.96
N SER A 28 26.93 -3.50 16.32
CA SER A 28 25.96 -4.09 15.39
C SER A 28 25.44 -3.11 14.30
N GLY A 29 25.51 -1.80 14.55
CA GLY A 29 25.17 -0.76 13.58
C GLY A 29 23.68 -0.61 13.30
N GLU A 30 23.33 0.11 12.23
CA GLU A 30 21.95 0.25 11.77
C GLU A 30 21.37 -1.08 11.27
N CYS A 31 20.05 -1.15 11.12
CA CYS A 31 19.39 -2.30 10.50
C CYS A 31 19.95 -2.54 9.07
N PRO A 32 20.48 -3.74 8.74
CA PRO A 32 21.01 -4.01 7.40
C PRO A 32 19.93 -4.46 6.40
N PHE A 33 18.73 -4.80 6.89
CA PHE A 33 17.67 -5.39 6.08
C PHE A 33 16.92 -4.35 5.24
N TYR A 34 16.64 -3.18 5.82
CA TYR A 34 15.87 -2.11 5.19
C TYR A 34 16.73 -0.90 4.86
N ASN A 35 16.38 -0.19 3.79
CA ASN A 35 16.94 1.09 3.39
C ASN A 35 15.86 2.18 3.39
N VAL A 36 16.25 3.41 3.71
CA VAL A 36 15.33 4.56 3.62
C VAL A 36 14.92 4.76 2.17
N GLY A 37 13.62 4.89 1.93
CA GLY A 37 13.02 4.95 0.60
C GLY A 37 12.49 3.61 0.09
N ASP A 38 12.78 2.48 0.74
CA ASP A 38 12.19 1.20 0.36
C ASP A 38 10.66 1.26 0.47
N THR A 39 9.97 0.73 -0.54
CA THR A 39 8.51 0.66 -0.59
C THR A 39 8.03 -0.75 -0.82
N PHE A 40 7.04 -1.18 -0.04
CA PHE A 40 6.39 -2.48 -0.14
C PHE A 40 4.90 -2.28 -0.34
N LEU A 41 4.32 -2.97 -1.31
CA LEU A 41 2.88 -2.94 -1.58
C LEU A 41 2.26 -4.26 -1.17
N PHE A 42 1.27 -4.18 -0.29
CA PHE A 42 0.44 -5.30 0.12
C PHE A 42 -0.93 -5.18 -0.52
N GLU A 43 -1.39 -6.27 -1.11
CA GLU A 43 -2.69 -6.42 -1.76
C GLU A 43 -3.31 -7.78 -1.45
N ARG A 44 -4.65 -7.77 -1.44
CA ARG A 44 -5.52 -8.93 -1.18
C ARG A 44 -6.76 -8.86 -2.08
N TYR A 45 -6.59 -9.17 -3.36
CA TYR A 45 -7.67 -9.16 -4.35
C TYR A 45 -7.44 -10.23 -5.41
N GLY A 46 -8.52 -10.87 -5.87
CA GLY A 46 -8.45 -12.00 -6.79
C GLY A 46 -7.72 -13.19 -6.17
N ASP A 47 -6.69 -13.67 -6.85
CA ASP A 47 -5.79 -14.74 -6.41
C ASP A 47 -4.55 -14.21 -5.63
N GLU A 48 -4.39 -12.89 -5.53
CA GLU A 48 -3.30 -12.29 -4.76
C GLU A 48 -3.63 -12.19 -3.28
N ASP A 49 -2.72 -12.70 -2.44
CA ASP A 49 -2.71 -12.45 -1.01
C ASP A 49 -1.26 -12.34 -0.52
N THR A 50 -0.72 -11.14 -0.64
CA THR A 50 0.66 -10.83 -0.21
C THR A 50 0.81 -10.74 1.31
N PHE A 51 -0.30 -10.57 2.04
CA PHE A 51 -0.27 -10.45 3.50
C PHE A 51 0.11 -11.78 4.15
N TRP A 52 -0.55 -12.88 3.76
CA TRP A 52 -0.23 -14.20 4.32
C TRP A 52 1.14 -14.73 3.91
N ARG A 53 1.77 -14.11 2.90
CA ARG A 53 3.11 -14.43 2.43
C ARG A 53 4.18 -13.47 2.97
N GLU A 54 3.84 -12.65 3.96
CA GLU A 54 4.74 -11.67 4.59
C GLU A 54 5.45 -10.78 3.56
N GLY A 55 4.69 -10.27 2.59
CA GLY A 55 5.25 -9.47 1.51
C GLY A 55 6.15 -10.28 0.57
N ASN A 56 5.91 -11.59 0.43
CA ASN A 56 6.71 -12.52 -0.36
C ASN A 56 8.18 -12.58 0.08
N GLY A 57 8.43 -12.59 1.39
CA GLY A 57 9.78 -12.65 1.96
C GLY A 57 10.53 -11.31 1.97
N THR A 58 9.85 -10.21 1.68
CA THR A 58 10.43 -8.86 1.73
C THR A 58 10.45 -8.26 3.13
N GLN A 59 9.98 -8.98 4.15
CA GLN A 59 9.85 -8.48 5.51
C GLN A 59 10.78 -9.22 6.49
N CYS A 60 11.39 -8.47 7.39
CA CYS A 60 12.07 -9.00 8.56
C CYS A 60 11.00 -9.44 9.59
N ALA A 61 11.13 -10.64 10.15
CA ALA A 61 10.13 -11.21 11.07
C ALA A 61 9.81 -10.31 12.27
N GLU A 62 10.82 -9.69 12.90
CA GLU A 62 10.63 -8.75 14.01
C GLU A 62 9.86 -7.50 13.60
N ALA A 63 10.21 -6.93 12.44
CA ALA A 63 9.48 -5.77 11.91
C ALA A 63 8.04 -6.15 11.54
N TRP A 64 7.84 -7.34 10.95
CA TRP A 64 6.54 -7.86 10.55
C TRP A 64 5.59 -8.04 11.75
N ASP A 65 6.05 -8.64 12.84
CA ASP A 65 5.26 -8.78 14.07
C ASP A 65 4.78 -7.41 14.58
N CYS A 66 5.64 -6.39 14.49
CA CYS A 66 5.32 -5.03 14.92
C CYS A 66 4.25 -4.34 14.07
N ILE A 67 4.31 -4.50 12.74
CA ILE A 67 3.53 -3.68 11.79
C ILE A 67 2.38 -4.42 11.09
N SER A 68 2.37 -5.75 11.10
CA SER A 68 1.40 -6.58 10.36
C SER A 68 -0.05 -6.25 10.71
N ARG A 69 -0.37 -6.02 11.99
CA ARG A 69 -1.73 -5.63 12.41
C ARG A 69 -2.21 -4.33 11.76
N TYR A 70 -1.34 -3.34 11.61
CA TYR A 70 -1.70 -2.07 10.95
C TYR A 70 -1.91 -2.25 9.46
N ILE A 71 -1.05 -3.06 8.82
CA ILE A 71 -1.18 -3.45 7.42
C ILE A 71 -2.51 -4.19 7.22
N TYR A 72 -2.84 -5.13 8.10
CA TYR A 72 -4.10 -5.87 8.03
C TYR A 72 -5.31 -4.95 8.17
N THR A 73 -5.29 -4.02 9.13
CA THR A 73 -6.36 -3.01 9.27
C THR A 73 -6.54 -2.18 8.01
N ALA A 74 -5.44 -1.74 7.38
CA ALA A 74 -5.49 -1.02 6.11
C ALA A 74 -6.14 -1.88 5.00
N LEU A 75 -5.73 -3.14 4.87
CA LEU A 75 -6.27 -4.08 3.88
C LEU A 75 -7.76 -4.41 4.08
N GLN A 76 -8.28 -4.25 5.30
CA GLN A 76 -9.71 -4.43 5.60
C GLN A 76 -10.54 -3.14 5.43
N GLY A 77 -9.94 -2.04 4.97
CA GLY A 77 -10.65 -0.77 4.83
C GLY A 77 -10.93 -0.05 6.16
N GLY A 78 -10.26 -0.46 7.24
CA GLY A 78 -10.35 0.18 8.54
C GLY A 78 -9.56 1.48 8.60
N SER A 79 -9.89 2.33 9.57
CA SER A 79 -8.96 3.36 10.02
C SER A 79 -7.80 2.68 10.74
N ILE A 80 -6.56 2.99 10.35
CA ILE A 80 -5.38 2.33 10.94
C ILE A 80 -5.29 2.67 12.43
N MET A 81 -5.51 3.94 12.80
CA MET A 81 -5.57 4.42 14.18
C MET A 81 -6.56 5.60 14.30
N ARG A 82 -7.78 5.31 14.74
CA ARG A 82 -8.88 6.27 14.81
C ARG A 82 -8.56 7.48 15.68
N ASN A 83 -8.69 8.68 15.12
CA ASN A 83 -8.43 9.99 15.74
C ASN A 83 -7.01 10.14 16.33
N TRP A 84 -6.04 9.35 15.85
CA TRP A 84 -4.66 9.42 16.32
C TRP A 84 -3.78 10.23 15.38
N THR A 85 -3.86 9.93 14.10
CA THR A 85 -3.16 10.63 13.01
C THR A 85 -4.04 11.73 12.43
N ASN A 86 -3.43 12.65 11.70
CA ASN A 86 -4.15 13.68 10.94
C ASN A 86 -4.87 13.14 9.69
N ASP A 87 -4.63 11.88 9.35
CA ASP A 87 -5.27 11.14 8.28
C ASP A 87 -5.51 9.70 8.73
N GLU A 88 -6.77 9.28 8.74
CA GLU A 88 -7.24 7.96 9.17
C GLU A 88 -6.71 6.80 8.29
N HIS A 89 -6.15 7.14 7.12
CA HIS A 89 -5.57 6.21 6.16
C HIS A 89 -4.10 5.89 6.42
N MET A 90 -3.46 6.51 7.41
CA MET A 90 -2.03 6.34 7.61
C MET A 90 -1.64 6.17 9.07
N MET A 91 -0.48 5.54 9.29
CA MET A 91 0.18 5.45 10.60
C MET A 91 1.70 5.50 10.44
N ILE A 92 2.39 6.09 11.43
CA ILE A 92 3.83 5.92 11.60
C ILE A 92 4.07 4.85 12.67
N ALA A 93 4.73 3.78 12.29
CA ALA A 93 5.11 2.69 13.19
C ALA A 93 6.62 2.41 13.07
N CYS A 94 7.17 1.63 13.99
CA CYS A 94 8.57 1.24 13.91
C CYS A 94 8.77 -0.22 14.27
N CYS A 95 9.89 -0.78 13.81
CA CYS A 95 10.45 -2.00 14.37
C CYS A 95 10.76 -1.77 15.86
N ASN A 96 10.41 -2.74 16.70
CA ASN A 96 10.62 -2.70 18.15
C ASN A 96 12.08 -2.93 18.58
N ASP A 97 13.03 -3.11 17.65
CA ASP A 97 14.47 -3.13 17.96
C ASP A 97 14.88 -1.77 18.54
N GLY A 98 14.88 -1.67 19.87
CA GLY A 98 15.16 -0.44 20.60
C GLY A 98 16.58 0.08 20.43
N THR A 99 17.51 -0.70 19.85
CA THR A 99 18.89 -0.26 19.60
C THR A 99 19.09 0.28 18.19
N ARG A 100 18.20 -0.07 17.24
CA ARG A 100 18.30 0.34 15.83
C ARG A 100 16.95 0.29 15.08
N PRO A 101 15.93 1.03 15.55
CA PRO A 101 14.60 0.92 14.99
C PRO A 101 14.55 1.44 13.54
N VAL A 102 13.74 0.77 12.73
CA VAL A 102 13.35 1.21 11.39
C VAL A 102 11.97 1.84 11.49
N ILE A 103 11.79 3.02 10.90
CA ILE A 103 10.54 3.78 10.98
C ILE A 103 9.82 3.67 9.65
N PHE A 104 8.56 3.24 9.72
CA PHE A 104 7.70 2.95 8.58
C PHE A 104 6.53 3.94 8.54
N LYS A 105 6.26 4.48 7.35
CA LYS A 105 4.96 5.06 7.01
C LYS A 105 4.10 3.96 6.41
N ILE A 106 2.96 3.69 7.03
CA ILE A 106 1.99 2.69 6.58
C ILE A 106 0.78 3.46 6.06
N GLU A 107 0.42 3.24 4.80
CA GLU A 107 -0.62 3.99 4.10
C GLU A 107 -1.62 3.04 3.45
N ARG A 108 -2.91 3.24 3.73
CA ARG A 108 -4.01 2.59 3.02
C ARG A 108 -4.24 3.30 1.69
N LEU A 109 -4.37 2.52 0.63
CA LEU A 109 -4.74 2.98 -0.70
C LEU A 109 -6.13 2.45 -1.04
N ASP A 110 -7.07 3.35 -1.27
CA ASP A 110 -8.43 3.00 -1.67
C ASP A 110 -8.49 2.98 -3.19
N TYR A 111 -9.06 1.92 -3.76
CA TYR A 111 -9.15 1.77 -5.21
C TYR A 111 -10.39 1.00 -5.63
N LYS A 112 -10.75 1.16 -6.91
CA LYS A 112 -11.79 0.39 -7.57
C LYS A 112 -11.18 -0.54 -8.60
N VAL A 113 -11.71 -1.75 -8.69
CA VAL A 113 -11.36 -2.70 -9.75
C VAL A 113 -12.40 -2.59 -10.85
N VAL A 114 -11.95 -2.25 -12.06
CA VAL A 114 -12.80 -2.00 -13.22
C VAL A 114 -12.54 -3.07 -14.26
N LYS A 115 -13.57 -3.85 -14.57
CA LYS A 115 -13.56 -4.89 -15.60
C LYS A 115 -14.32 -4.40 -16.81
N PHE A 116 -13.81 -4.66 -18.01
CA PHE A 116 -14.42 -4.23 -19.26
C PHE A 116 -14.10 -5.20 -20.40
N SER A 117 -14.86 -5.11 -21.48
CA SER A 117 -14.82 -6.08 -22.58
C SER A 117 -13.75 -5.81 -23.65
N GLY A 118 -13.26 -4.58 -23.77
CA GLY A 118 -12.27 -4.23 -24.80
C GLY A 118 -10.83 -4.55 -24.41
N ALA A 119 -9.96 -4.55 -25.42
CA ALA A 119 -8.57 -5.02 -25.28
C ALA A 119 -7.55 -3.92 -24.95
N ASP A 120 -7.91 -2.65 -25.09
CA ASP A 120 -6.97 -1.53 -24.90
C ASP A 120 -6.99 -1.01 -23.44
N GLY A 121 -6.31 -1.72 -22.55
CA GLY A 121 -6.20 -1.30 -21.16
C GLY A 121 -5.31 -0.07 -20.93
N ALA A 122 -4.37 0.21 -21.83
CA ALA A 122 -3.48 1.36 -21.70
C ALA A 122 -4.25 2.68 -21.90
N ALA A 123 -5.14 2.74 -22.90
CA ALA A 123 -6.01 3.89 -23.11
C ALA A 123 -6.96 4.11 -21.91
N ALA A 124 -7.51 3.03 -21.35
CA ALA A 124 -8.36 3.10 -20.16
C ALA A 124 -7.60 3.65 -18.95
N GLU A 125 -6.36 3.21 -18.75
CA GLU A 125 -5.48 3.70 -17.68
C GLU A 125 -5.24 5.22 -17.79
N GLU A 126 -4.88 5.70 -18.98
CA GLU A 126 -4.63 7.13 -19.21
C GLU A 126 -5.89 7.97 -18.92
N LYS A 127 -7.04 7.54 -19.43
CA LYS A 127 -8.32 8.23 -19.22
C LYS A 127 -8.76 8.23 -17.77
N ALA A 128 -8.65 7.10 -17.09
CA ALA A 128 -9.02 6.98 -15.68
C ALA A 128 -8.11 7.83 -14.78
N ARG A 129 -6.81 7.91 -15.07
CA ARG A 129 -5.86 8.76 -14.34
C ARG A 129 -6.20 10.25 -14.45
N ALA A 130 -6.83 10.67 -15.54
CA ALA A 130 -7.23 12.06 -15.76
C ALA A 130 -8.57 12.44 -15.10
N LEU A 131 -9.27 11.49 -14.46
CA LEU A 131 -10.54 11.77 -13.78
C LEU A 131 -10.32 12.65 -12.54
N ALA A 132 -11.26 13.57 -12.30
CA ALA A 132 -11.26 14.37 -11.09
C ALA A 132 -11.40 13.46 -9.85
N GLY A 133 -10.51 13.60 -8.87
CA GLY A 133 -10.46 12.77 -7.66
C GLY A 133 -9.64 11.49 -7.80
N ALA A 134 -9.16 11.15 -9.00
CA ALA A 134 -8.27 10.01 -9.19
C ALA A 134 -6.88 10.34 -8.62
N LEU A 135 -6.39 9.47 -7.74
CA LEU A 135 -5.02 9.52 -7.22
C LEU A 135 -4.04 8.77 -8.13
N GLY A 136 -4.55 7.93 -9.02
CA GLY A 136 -3.78 7.17 -9.99
C GLY A 136 -4.65 6.11 -10.66
N ALA A 137 -4.12 5.49 -11.71
CA ALA A 137 -4.73 4.34 -12.33
C ALA A 137 -3.64 3.40 -12.86
N GLN A 138 -3.90 2.10 -12.84
CA GLN A 138 -2.98 1.05 -13.29
C GLN A 138 -3.74 -0.10 -13.96
N TRP A 139 -3.42 -0.37 -15.21
CA TRP A 139 -3.91 -1.55 -15.93
C TRP A 139 -3.10 -2.79 -15.53
N ARG A 140 -3.79 -3.83 -15.04
CA ARG A 140 -3.20 -5.13 -14.69
C ARG A 140 -3.43 -6.11 -15.83
N ALA A 141 -2.62 -6.01 -16.88
CA ALA A 141 -2.78 -6.79 -18.12
C ALA A 141 -2.84 -8.30 -17.87
N GLU A 142 -2.04 -8.81 -16.93
CA GLU A 142 -1.98 -10.22 -16.56
C GLU A 142 -3.22 -10.70 -15.80
N LYS A 143 -3.94 -9.77 -15.16
CA LYS A 143 -5.17 -10.05 -14.40
C LYS A 143 -6.45 -9.70 -15.16
N GLY A 144 -6.35 -8.82 -16.17
CA GLY A 144 -7.46 -8.40 -17.02
C GLY A 144 -8.38 -7.35 -16.39
N TRP A 145 -7.88 -6.49 -15.51
CA TRP A 145 -8.67 -5.39 -14.93
C TRP A 145 -7.84 -4.11 -14.74
N LEU A 146 -8.54 -2.99 -14.67
CA LEU A 146 -7.98 -1.68 -14.35
C LEU A 146 -8.19 -1.37 -12.87
N GLU A 147 -7.15 -0.86 -12.21
CA GLU A 147 -7.22 -0.34 -10.85
C GLU A 147 -7.29 1.17 -10.91
N VAL A 148 -8.30 1.78 -10.29
CA VAL A 148 -8.46 3.24 -10.20
C VAL A 148 -8.36 3.65 -8.74
N PHE A 149 -7.24 4.26 -8.37
CA PHE A 149 -6.97 4.73 -7.01
C PHE A 149 -7.68 6.05 -6.77
N THR A 150 -8.27 6.20 -5.59
CA THR A 150 -9.15 7.33 -5.29
C THR A 150 -9.05 7.77 -3.83
N ASP A 151 -9.31 9.04 -3.57
CA ASP A 151 -9.48 9.55 -2.21
C ASP A 151 -10.82 9.05 -1.63
N ARG A 152 -10.85 8.57 -0.39
CA ARG A 152 -12.09 8.15 0.28
C ARG A 152 -13.03 9.32 0.56
N ASN A 153 -12.48 10.50 0.83
CA ASN A 153 -13.23 11.71 1.13
C ASN A 153 -13.75 12.39 -0.14
N ALA A 154 -13.17 12.07 -1.30
CA ALA A 154 -13.57 12.56 -2.61
C ALA A 154 -13.48 11.44 -3.67
N PRO A 155 -14.33 10.39 -3.56
CA PRO A 155 -14.20 9.22 -4.42
C PRO A 155 -14.58 9.52 -5.86
N VAL A 156 -13.81 9.01 -6.82
CA VAL A 156 -14.18 9.01 -8.23
C VAL A 156 -15.48 8.22 -8.40
N SER A 157 -16.48 8.81 -9.05
CA SER A 157 -17.79 8.15 -9.23
C SER A 157 -17.73 7.00 -10.23
N ASP A 158 -18.61 6.02 -10.08
CA ASP A 158 -18.70 4.88 -11.01
C ASP A 158 -19.11 5.36 -12.40
N GLU A 159 -19.98 6.35 -12.50
CA GLU A 159 -20.42 6.95 -13.77
C GLU A 159 -19.25 7.60 -14.51
N ALA A 160 -18.37 8.30 -13.79
CA ALA A 160 -17.19 8.93 -14.37
C ALA A 160 -16.21 7.89 -14.93
N ILE A 161 -16.00 6.79 -14.19
CA ILE A 161 -15.18 5.65 -14.62
C ILE A 161 -15.80 5.00 -15.87
N CYS A 162 -17.09 4.66 -15.82
CA CYS A 162 -17.80 4.04 -16.94
C CYS A 162 -17.71 4.91 -18.20
N GLY A 163 -17.96 6.21 -18.10
CA GLY A 163 -17.87 7.13 -19.23
C GLY A 163 -16.46 7.21 -19.82
N ALA A 164 -15.44 7.30 -18.97
CA ALA A 164 -14.05 7.38 -19.41
C ALA A 164 -13.56 6.09 -20.09
N VAL A 165 -13.84 4.93 -19.48
CA VAL A 165 -13.38 3.63 -19.97
C VAL A 165 -14.16 3.20 -21.19
N SER A 166 -15.48 3.36 -21.22
CA SER A 166 -16.28 2.97 -22.37
C SER A 166 -16.08 3.84 -23.61
N ALA A 167 -15.56 5.05 -23.45
CA ALA A 167 -15.17 5.90 -24.58
C ALA A 167 -13.94 5.38 -25.34
N CYS A 168 -13.09 4.54 -24.75
CA CYS A 168 -11.82 4.10 -25.37
C CYS A 168 -11.62 2.58 -25.40
N SER A 169 -12.21 1.84 -24.46
CA SER A 169 -11.81 0.45 -24.16
C SER A 169 -12.98 -0.50 -23.99
N GLY A 170 -14.17 -0.13 -24.48
CA GLY A 170 -15.35 -1.00 -24.50
C GLY A 170 -16.22 -0.94 -23.24
N GLU A 171 -17.27 -1.73 -23.23
CA GLU A 171 -18.28 -1.69 -22.16
C GLU A 171 -17.68 -2.13 -20.82
N VAL A 172 -17.88 -1.31 -19.78
CA VAL A 172 -17.55 -1.67 -18.39
C VAL A 172 -18.56 -2.72 -17.92
N THR A 173 -18.06 -3.89 -17.54
CA THR A 173 -18.87 -5.04 -17.12
C THR A 173 -19.02 -5.13 -15.61
N ALA A 174 -18.06 -4.60 -14.85
CA ALA A 174 -18.14 -4.52 -13.38
C ALA A 174 -17.22 -3.44 -12.81
N ILE A 175 -17.63 -2.87 -11.67
CA ILE A 175 -16.80 -2.04 -10.80
C ILE A 175 -16.91 -2.59 -9.38
N GLU A 176 -15.78 -2.92 -8.76
CA GLU A 176 -15.67 -3.57 -7.45
C GLU A 176 -14.81 -2.78 -6.45
#